data_AF-A0A8J8ANI8-F1
#
_entry.id   AF-A0A8J8ANI8-F1
#
_cell.length_a   1.000
_cell.length_b   1.000
_cell.length_c   1.000
_cell.angle_alpha   90.00
_cell.angle_beta   90.00
_cell.angle_gamma   90.00
#
_symmetry.space_group_name_H-M   'P 1'
#
loop_
_entity.id
_entity.type
_entity.pdbx_description
1 polymer ?
#
loop_
_entity_poly.entity_id
_entity_poly.type
_entity_poly.pdbx_seq_one_letter_code
_entity_poly.pdbx_strand_id
1 'polypeptide(L)'
;NVDVRVVAATNKDLLKEVEAKNFRLDLYHRLGVILIHVPSLNERRDDIPLLVNHFLEAVAQEYNQAVKVIEPAAVKALQQHNWTGNIRELRNVVERLVILSGKTITAEDVKNYVLPK
;
A
#
# COMPACT_ATOMS: atom_id res chain seq x y z
N ASN A 1 27.35 29.35 -1.79
CA ASN A 1 26.96 28.33 -0.80
C ASN A 1 25.50 27.99 -1.00
N VAL A 2 25.18 26.71 -1.11
CA VAL A 2 23.79 26.22 -1.19
C VAL A 2 23.54 25.38 0.05
N ASP A 3 22.43 25.64 0.73
CA ASP A 3 21.95 24.84 1.85
C ASP A 3 20.92 23.83 1.33
N VAL A 4 21.18 22.53 1.54
CA VAL A 4 20.41 21.44 0.93
C VAL A 4 20.17 20.33 1.96
N ARG A 5 18.91 19.91 2.06
CA ARG A 5 18.50 18.70 2.77
C ARG A 5 18.34 17.55 1.78
N VAL A 6 18.99 16.43 2.05
CA VAL A 6 18.91 15.22 1.22
C VAL A 6 17.96 14.21 1.87
N VAL A 7 17.02 13.68 1.09
CA VAL A 7 16.17 12.53 1.45
C VAL A 7 16.34 11.48 0.36
N ALA A 8 16.65 10.24 0.75
CA ALA A 8 16.81 9.12 -0.16
C ALA A 8 15.90 7.97 0.26
N ALA A 9 15.42 7.18 -0.69
CA ALA A 9 14.59 6.00 -0.47
C ALA A 9 14.99 4.90 -1.44
N THR A 10 14.87 3.65 -1.02
CA THR A 10 15.18 2.47 -1.83
C THR A 10 14.37 1.27 -1.35
N ASN A 11 14.03 0.38 -2.28
CA ASN A 11 13.43 -0.92 -1.98
C ASN A 11 14.48 -2.05 -1.91
N LYS A 12 15.76 -1.73 -2.11
CA LYS A 12 16.88 -2.66 -2.03
C LYS A 12 17.59 -2.55 -0.68
N ASP A 13 18.13 -3.67 -0.22
CA ASP A 13 19.04 -3.70 0.91
C ASP A 13 20.39 -3.12 0.50
N LEU A 14 20.70 -1.90 0.96
CA LEU A 14 21.92 -1.20 0.57
C LEU A 14 23.20 -1.91 1.03
N LEU A 15 23.18 -2.62 2.16
CA LEU A 15 24.38 -3.33 2.64
C LEU A 15 24.71 -4.49 1.69
N LYS A 16 23.68 -5.24 1.25
CA LYS A 16 23.86 -6.29 0.22
C LYS A 16 24.33 -5.72 -1.12
N GLU A 17 23.82 -4.55 -1.51
CA GLU A 17 24.27 -3.89 -2.76
C GLU A 17 25.70 -3.36 -2.65
N VAL A 18 26.17 -2.99 -1.45
CA VAL A 18 27.58 -2.67 -1.19
C VAL A 18 28.46 -3.92 -1.33
N GLU A 19 28.06 -5.04 -0.74
CA GLU A 19 28.77 -6.33 -0.88
C GLU A 19 28.86 -6.78 -2.34
N ALA A 20 27.77 -6.58 -3.11
CA ALA A 20 27.72 -6.86 -4.54
C ALA A 20 28.47 -5.83 -5.41
N LYS A 21 29.11 -4.80 -4.82
CA LYS A 21 29.80 -3.69 -5.49
C LYS A 21 28.91 -2.85 -6.42
N ASN A 22 27.60 -2.92 -6.25
CA ASN A 22 26.61 -2.08 -6.96
C ASN A 22 26.37 -0.75 -6.24
N PHE A 23 26.77 -0.64 -4.97
CA PHE A 23 26.63 0.58 -4.19
C PHE A 23 27.92 0.93 -3.45
N ARG A 24 28.18 2.24 -3.30
CA ARG A 24 29.40 2.72 -2.66
C ARG A 24 29.23 2.77 -1.14
N LEU A 25 30.17 2.14 -0.42
CA LEU A 25 30.17 2.11 1.04
C LEU A 25 30.26 3.52 1.65
N ASP A 26 31.08 4.40 1.09
CA ASP A 26 31.24 5.77 1.60
C ASP A 26 29.95 6.59 1.48
N LEU A 27 29.19 6.41 0.40
CA LEU A 27 27.89 7.05 0.23
C LEU A 27 26.84 6.48 1.19
N TYR A 28 26.87 5.18 1.48
CA TYR A 28 25.97 4.55 2.46
C TYR A 28 26.13 5.22 3.84
N HIS A 29 27.36 5.42 4.31
CA HIS A 29 27.61 6.11 5.58
C HIS A 29 27.17 7.57 5.59
N ARG A 30 27.16 8.26 4.43
CA ARG A 30 26.68 9.65 4.33
C ARG A 30 25.15 9.76 4.30
N LEU A 31 24.46 8.79 3.70
CA LEU A 31 22.99 8.77 3.64
C LEU A 31 22.37 8.18 4.92
N GLY A 32 22.98 7.16 5.49
CA GLY A 32 22.44 6.35 6.58
C GLY A 32 22.54 6.94 7.98
N VAL A 33 22.65 8.27 8.13
CA VAL A 33 22.73 8.91 9.45
C VAL A 33 21.42 8.72 10.23
N ILE A 34 20.28 8.84 9.56
CA ILE A 34 18.95 8.58 10.13
C ILE A 34 18.24 7.62 9.17
N LEU A 35 18.05 6.38 9.63
CA LEU A 35 17.33 5.34 8.88
C LEU A 35 15.88 5.29 9.34
N ILE A 36 14.95 5.46 8.39
CA ILE A 36 13.51 5.29 8.63
C ILE A 36 13.08 4.03 7.89
N HIS A 37 12.76 2.99 8.65
CA HIS A 37 12.17 1.78 8.09
C HIS A 37 10.66 1.99 7.92
N VAL A 38 10.17 1.79 6.70
CA VAL A 38 8.73 1.81 6.42
C VAL A 38 8.24 0.37 6.41
N PRO A 39 7.42 -0.06 7.40
CA PRO A 39 6.90 -1.42 7.44
C PRO A 39 5.94 -1.66 6.27
N SER A 40 5.83 -2.92 5.86
CA SER A 40 4.85 -3.35 4.88
C SER A 40 3.42 -3.22 5.41
N LEU A 41 2.45 -3.17 4.51
CA LEU A 41 1.03 -3.16 4.89
C LEU A 41 0.63 -4.44 5.64
N ASN A 42 1.31 -5.56 5.38
CA ASN A 42 1.09 -6.83 6.08
C ASN A 42 1.47 -6.74 7.57
N GLU A 43 2.44 -5.90 7.93
CA GLU A 43 2.81 -5.63 9.32
C GLU A 43 1.87 -4.62 9.99
N ARG A 44 1.03 -3.95 9.20
CA ARG A 44 0.10 -2.88 9.63
C ARG A 44 -1.33 -3.13 9.17
N ARG A 45 -1.80 -4.37 9.33
CA ARG A 45 -3.15 -4.78 8.89
C ARG A 45 -4.29 -4.03 9.57
N ASP A 46 -4.04 -3.46 10.75
CA ASP A 46 -5.03 -2.66 11.48
C ASP A 46 -5.30 -1.30 10.83
N ASP A 47 -4.41 -0.84 9.92
CA ASP A 47 -4.63 0.39 9.16
C ASP A 47 -5.50 0.19 7.92
N ILE A 48 -5.71 -1.06 7.47
CA ILE A 48 -6.46 -1.39 6.27
C ILE A 48 -7.89 -0.80 6.29
N PRO A 49 -8.68 -0.87 7.38
CA PRO A 49 -10.01 -0.26 7.42
C PRO A 49 -9.98 1.24 7.13
N LEU A 50 -9.02 1.96 7.70
CA LEU A 50 -8.86 3.41 7.49
C LEU A 50 -8.48 3.72 6.04
N LEU A 51 -7.51 2.97 5.50
CA LEU A 51 -7.06 3.12 4.12
C LEU A 51 -8.15 2.80 3.11
N VAL A 52 -8.94 1.75 3.35
CA VAL A 52 -10.07 1.37 2.50
C VAL A 52 -11.12 2.47 2.46
N ASN A 53 -11.49 3.04 3.62
CA ASN A 53 -12.44 4.16 3.66
C ASN A 53 -11.92 5.36 2.87
N HIS A 54 -10.64 5.73 3.07
CA HIS A 54 -10.00 6.81 2.32
C HIS A 54 -10.03 6.55 0.80
N PHE A 55 -9.72 5.32 0.35
CA PHE A 55 -9.75 5.00 -1.07
C PHE A 55 -11.16 4.91 -1.65
N LEU A 56 -12.15 4.46 -0.88
CA LEU A 56 -13.56 4.49 -1.31
C LEU A 56 -14.02 5.93 -1.56
N GLU A 57 -13.67 6.86 -0.68
CA GLU A 57 -13.96 8.29 -0.85
C GLU A 57 -13.24 8.87 -2.06
N ALA A 58 -11.94 8.61 -2.20
CA ALA A 58 -11.14 9.11 -3.31
C ALA A 58 -11.65 8.61 -4.67
N VAL A 59 -11.90 7.30 -4.80
CA VAL A 59 -12.40 6.70 -6.04
C VAL A 59 -13.81 7.19 -6.36
N ALA A 60 -14.69 7.33 -5.36
CA ALA A 60 -16.03 7.88 -5.57
C ALA A 60 -15.98 9.33 -6.10
N GLN A 61 -15.07 10.15 -5.58
CA GLN A 61 -14.82 11.50 -6.09
C GLN A 61 -14.27 11.49 -7.52
N GLU A 62 -13.26 10.65 -7.80
CA GLU A 62 -12.66 10.51 -9.14
C GLU A 62 -13.70 10.11 -10.20
N TYR A 63 -14.66 9.25 -9.85
CA TYR A 63 -15.71 8.80 -10.75
C TYR A 63 -17.01 9.59 -10.67
N ASN A 64 -17.06 10.61 -9.81
CA ASN A 64 -18.24 11.45 -9.59
C ASN A 64 -19.49 10.61 -9.21
N GLN A 65 -19.29 9.62 -8.33
CA GLN A 65 -20.30 8.68 -7.83
C GLN A 65 -20.44 8.79 -6.30
N ALA A 66 -21.50 8.19 -5.75
CA ALA A 66 -21.66 8.09 -4.31
C ALA A 66 -20.65 7.09 -3.71
N VAL A 67 -20.14 7.38 -2.52
CA VAL A 67 -19.26 6.47 -1.77
C VAL A 67 -20.00 5.16 -1.49
N LYS A 68 -19.42 4.04 -1.91
CA LYS A 68 -20.00 2.72 -1.64
C LYS A 68 -19.83 2.31 -0.20
N VAL A 69 -20.83 1.61 0.31
CA VAL A 69 -20.75 0.96 1.63
C VAL A 69 -19.98 -0.35 1.50
N ILE A 70 -19.07 -0.62 2.44
CA ILE A 70 -18.38 -1.90 2.54
C ILE A 70 -18.79 -2.61 3.83
N GLU A 71 -19.06 -3.91 3.73
CA GLU A 71 -19.43 -4.71 4.90
C GLU A 71 -18.23 -4.95 5.83
N PRO A 72 -18.46 -5.06 7.16
CA PRO A 72 -17.40 -5.43 8.09
C PRO A 72 -16.73 -6.77 7.75
N ALA A 73 -17.48 -7.72 7.17
CA ALA A 73 -16.94 -9.00 6.74
C ALA A 73 -16.00 -8.87 5.53
N ALA A 74 -16.29 -7.94 4.60
CA ALA A 74 -15.43 -7.63 3.47
C ALA A 74 -14.11 -6.97 3.93
N VAL A 75 -14.19 -6.02 4.87
CA VAL A 75 -13.00 -5.40 5.49
C VAL A 75 -12.13 -6.47 6.16
N LYS A 76 -12.73 -7.39 6.93
CA LYS A 76 -12.00 -8.51 7.55
C LYS A 76 -11.30 -9.40 6.50
N ALA A 77 -11.96 -9.67 5.37
CA ALA A 77 -11.35 -10.45 4.29
C ALA A 77 -10.14 -9.73 3.69
N LEU A 78 -10.21 -8.40 3.49
CA LEU A 78 -9.08 -7.59 3.03
C LEU A 78 -7.93 -7.58 4.05
N GLN A 79 -8.21 -7.58 5.35
CA GLN A 79 -7.19 -7.66 6.41
C GLN A 79 -6.45 -9.00 6.45
N GLN A 80 -7.08 -10.09 5.99
CA GLN A 80 -6.48 -11.42 5.96
C GLN A 80 -5.60 -11.65 4.73
N HIS A 81 -5.72 -10.78 3.71
CA HIS A 81 -4.96 -10.90 2.47
C HIS A 81 -3.47 -10.58 2.66
N ASN A 82 -2.63 -11.12 1.77
CA ASN A 82 -1.20 -10.86 1.73
C ASN A 82 -0.89 -9.78 0.68
N TRP A 83 -0.62 -8.56 1.13
CA TRP A 83 -0.45 -7.38 0.27
C TRP A 83 0.99 -7.22 -0.22
N THR A 84 1.39 -8.04 -1.21
CA THR A 84 2.74 -8.00 -1.79
C THR A 84 3.05 -6.66 -2.49
N GLY A 85 2.04 -6.03 -3.09
CA GLY A 85 2.12 -4.69 -3.68
C GLY A 85 1.76 -3.55 -2.71
N ASN A 86 1.56 -3.87 -1.42
CA ASN A 86 1.25 -2.92 -0.34
C ASN A 86 0.08 -2.00 -0.69
N ILE A 87 0.20 -0.71 -0.35
CA ILE A 87 -0.84 0.31 -0.50
C ILE A 87 -1.29 0.46 -1.96
N ARG A 88 -0.38 0.28 -2.93
CA ARG A 88 -0.71 0.38 -4.36
C ARG A 88 -1.67 -0.73 -4.78
N GLU A 89 -1.40 -1.95 -4.34
CA GLU A 89 -2.28 -3.09 -4.60
C GLU A 89 -3.65 -2.91 -3.92
N LEU A 90 -3.65 -2.45 -2.66
CA LEU A 90 -4.89 -2.16 -1.92
C LEU A 90 -5.76 -1.13 -2.66
N ARG A 91 -5.19 -0.01 -3.13
CA ARG A 91 -5.94 1.01 -3.88
C ARG A 91 -6.56 0.42 -5.14
N ASN A 92 -5.78 -0.33 -5.93
CA ASN A 92 -6.28 -0.95 -7.17
C ASN A 92 -7.40 -1.96 -6.91
N VAL A 93 -7.31 -2.71 -5.81
CA VAL A 93 -8.34 -3.64 -5.38
C VAL A 93 -9.61 -2.90 -4.98
N VAL A 94 -9.51 -1.83 -4.18
CA VAL A 94 -10.67 -1.02 -3.79
C VAL A 94 -11.33 -0.40 -5.01
N GLU A 95 -10.57 0.15 -5.94
CA GLU A 95 -11.07 0.69 -7.20
C GLU A 95 -11.85 -0.37 -8.00
N ARG A 96 -11.31 -1.59 -8.11
CA ARG A 96 -11.98 -2.73 -8.75
C ARG A 96 -13.29 -3.08 -8.05
N LEU A 97 -13.32 -3.13 -6.72
CA LEU A 97 -14.54 -3.42 -5.95
C LEU A 97 -15.59 -2.31 -6.14
N VAL A 98 -15.18 -1.05 -6.25
CA VAL A 98 -16.10 0.04 -6.56
C VAL A 98 -16.75 -0.15 -7.94
N ILE A 99 -16.00 -0.60 -8.95
CA ILE A 99 -16.53 -0.81 -10.30
C ILE A 99 -17.42 -2.06 -10.40
N LEU A 100 -16.97 -3.18 -9.82
CA LEU A 100 -17.56 -4.50 -10.08
C LEU A 100 -18.67 -4.90 -9.09
N SER A 101 -18.65 -4.39 -7.86
CA SER A 101 -19.64 -4.75 -6.85
C SER A 101 -20.97 -4.02 -7.06
N GLY A 102 -22.03 -4.48 -6.40
CA GLY A 102 -23.32 -3.80 -6.36
C GLY A 102 -23.30 -2.51 -5.54
N LYS A 103 -24.44 -2.17 -4.93
CA LYS A 103 -24.56 -0.99 -4.04
C LYS A 103 -23.67 -1.10 -2.79
N THR A 104 -23.45 -2.32 -2.31
CA THR A 104 -22.65 -2.65 -1.14
C THR A 104 -21.56 -3.65 -1.54
N ILE A 105 -20.34 -3.43 -1.08
CA ILE A 105 -19.21 -4.34 -1.25
C ILE A 105 -19.27 -5.40 -0.15
N THR A 106 -19.45 -6.65 -0.55
CA THR A 106 -19.62 -7.81 0.34
C THR A 106 -18.33 -8.62 0.46
N ALA A 107 -18.28 -9.55 1.43
CA ALA A 107 -17.14 -10.47 1.54
C ALA A 107 -16.99 -11.38 0.31
N GLU A 108 -18.08 -11.66 -0.40
CA GLU A 108 -18.06 -12.48 -1.60
C GLU A 108 -17.44 -11.72 -2.79
N ASP A 109 -17.68 -10.41 -2.89
CA ASP A 109 -17.00 -9.55 -3.86
C ASP A 109 -15.47 -9.59 -3.65
N VAL A 110 -15.02 -9.52 -2.40
CA VAL A 110 -13.59 -9.60 -2.07
C VAL A 110 -13.00 -10.93 -2.52
N LYS A 111 -13.69 -12.05 -2.27
CA LYS A 111 -13.22 -13.36 -2.75
C LYS A 111 -13.14 -13.44 -4.28
N ASN A 112 -14.14 -12.90 -4.97
CA ASN A 112 -14.25 -13.00 -6.42
C ASN A 112 -13.27 -12.09 -7.18
N TYR A 113 -12.91 -10.95 -6.59
CA TYR A 113 -12.16 -9.90 -7.30
C TYR A 113 -10.78 -9.60 -6.72
N VAL A 114 -10.41 -10.16 -5.56
CA VAL A 114 -9.12 -9.90 -4.89
C VAL A 114 -8.26 -11.16 -4.81
N LEU A 115 -8.87 -12.33 -4.62
CA LEU A 115 -8.12 -13.58 -4.51
C LEU A 115 -7.79 -14.11 -5.91
N PRO A 116 -6.52 -14.45 -6.20
CA PRO A 116 -6.23 -15.25 -7.39
C PRO A 116 -6.96 -16.59 -7.27
N LYS A 117 -7.56 -17.04 -8.38
CA LYS A 117 -8.00 -18.44 -8.53
C LYS A 117 -6.78 -19.35 -8.66
#